data_AF-A0AAE1SEC3-F1
#
_entry.id   AF-A0AAE1SEC3-F1
#
_cell.length_a   1.000
_cell.length_b   1.000
_cell.length_c   1.000
_cell.angle_alpha   90.00
_cell.angle_beta   90.00
_cell.angle_gamma   90.00
#
_symmetry.space_group_name_H-M   'P 1'
#
loop_
_entity.id
_entity.type
_entity.pdbx_description
1 polymer ?
#
loop_
_entity_poly.entity_id
_entity_poly.type
_entity_poly.pdbx_seq_one_letter_code
_entity_poly.pdbx_strand_id
1 'polypeptide(L)'
;MGLSKLKIGGAWSGVLEVELEEWTVPMLREEVAKRSGHDGGPETINLICAGKLLKDGDGIEKLSQLGVRNNAKILASRVNVDQGNSVKEESLAEEERSTRLSRLKAAAISLSERHADGSLPVEDFNLELENQSGQKVQLGSETDQRAIMMGLMLHANAKALMRKKKYKEALEVLTMGEEAFSLCVQKLIEMVDNVPILQIDMVWCYFMLRDISWLSVAGVRLAKAREGLERSHGKEASRLRLLQKGRYPEISLHLRLELLEGVVAYHSCQIEKSKKSLTSAQAKFLQLQIPDEALSLLLGMGYKERDAKRALRMNNQVVESAVDFLVEEKEKKARRREDNIKRQKEIMEQKRYGTTPLGKAVDIERHNELVSIGFEKELAAEALRRNENDTQKALDDLTNPDANSSIQIHIESRKTKRLRQAANASIEELVSMGFPREAGERLLSSIALLALKCFVLTVVAAVRCFGTSQAALDHLLGGSSNTADHNVTDNNQGEDGNANDPLANDQSEDGSGANTSSSGAGSDGGPSHNKVETRDMEMEDEITGELLKGDAYSDYDLEVTEEGEAINEYLALVTVGDNVEIVSSS
;
A
#
# COMPACT_ATOMS: atom_id res chain seq x y z
N MET A 1 -46.32 -46.34 40.11
CA MET A 1 -45.50 -45.46 39.26
C MET A 1 -44.30 -46.29 38.82
N GLY A 2 -44.07 -46.43 37.52
CA GLY A 2 -43.07 -47.35 36.98
C GLY A 2 -41.78 -46.63 36.63
N LEU A 3 -40.68 -46.98 37.30
CA LEU A 3 -39.33 -46.55 36.92
C LEU A 3 -39.03 -47.03 35.49
N SER A 4 -38.68 -46.10 34.62
CA SER A 4 -38.30 -46.40 33.23
C SER A 4 -36.78 -46.39 33.09
N LYS A 5 -36.23 -47.30 32.27
CA LYS A 5 -34.79 -47.43 32.08
C LYS A 5 -34.36 -46.67 30.84
N LEU A 6 -33.47 -45.70 30.97
CA LEU A 6 -32.84 -44.99 29.87
C LEU A 6 -31.42 -45.50 29.66
N LYS A 7 -31.06 -45.79 28.41
CA LYS A 7 -29.71 -46.23 28.04
C LYS A 7 -28.95 -45.03 27.51
N ILE A 8 -28.01 -44.52 28.29
CA ILE A 8 -27.19 -43.37 27.93
C ILE A 8 -25.85 -43.87 27.39
N GLY A 9 -25.40 -43.31 26.28
CA GLY A 9 -24.09 -43.60 25.69
C GLY A 9 -23.38 -42.30 25.30
N GLY A 10 -22.05 -42.31 25.29
CA GLY A 10 -21.22 -41.14 24.97
C GLY A 10 -20.49 -40.59 26.21
N ALA A 11 -20.68 -39.31 26.53
CA ALA A 11 -20.02 -38.57 27.60
C ALA A 11 -20.06 -39.25 28.98
N TRP A 12 -21.13 -40.02 29.23
CA TRP A 12 -21.25 -41.06 30.25
C TRP A 12 -22.04 -42.22 29.65
N SER A 13 -21.67 -43.45 29.99
CA SER A 13 -22.31 -44.65 29.46
C SER A 13 -22.87 -45.51 30.60
N GLY A 14 -24.18 -45.71 30.63
CA GLY A 14 -24.86 -46.41 31.71
C GLY A 14 -26.37 -46.47 31.54
N VAL A 15 -27.01 -47.23 32.43
CA VAL A 15 -28.48 -47.29 32.52
C VAL A 15 -28.95 -46.39 33.65
N LEU A 16 -29.82 -45.45 33.33
CA LEU A 16 -30.42 -44.52 34.29
C LEU A 16 -31.88 -44.89 34.51
N GLU A 17 -32.28 -45.10 35.77
CA GLU A 17 -33.68 -45.34 36.13
C GLU A 17 -34.35 -44.00 36.43
N VAL A 18 -35.34 -43.64 35.60
CA VAL A 18 -35.93 -42.30 35.57
C VAL A 18 -37.46 -42.41 35.50
N GLU A 19 -38.14 -41.49 36.18
CA GLU A 19 -39.58 -41.29 36.05
C GLU A 19 -39.88 -40.32 34.90
N LEU A 20 -40.29 -40.88 33.74
CA LEU A 20 -40.52 -40.12 32.50
C LEU A 20 -41.63 -39.07 32.60
N GLU A 21 -42.50 -39.19 33.61
CA GLU A 21 -43.61 -38.28 33.88
C GLU A 21 -43.23 -37.14 34.82
N GLU A 22 -42.03 -37.14 35.42
CA GLU A 22 -41.60 -36.09 36.34
C GLU A 22 -40.31 -35.39 35.89
N TRP A 23 -39.43 -36.12 35.18
CA TRP A 23 -38.15 -35.58 34.76
C TRP A 23 -38.24 -34.69 33.52
N THR A 24 -37.43 -33.64 33.53
CA THR A 24 -37.25 -32.68 32.42
C THR A 24 -35.87 -32.84 31.79
N VAL A 25 -35.66 -32.24 30.61
CA VAL A 25 -34.35 -32.28 29.89
C VAL A 25 -33.21 -31.70 30.73
N PRO A 26 -33.36 -30.56 31.44
CA PRO A 26 -32.31 -30.02 32.29
C PRO A 26 -31.93 -30.97 33.45
N MET A 27 -32.91 -31.60 34.10
CA MET A 27 -32.66 -32.56 35.18
C MET A 27 -31.90 -33.80 34.68
N LEU A 28 -32.26 -34.30 33.49
CA LEU A 28 -31.54 -35.41 32.86
C LEU A 28 -30.11 -35.02 32.49
N ARG A 29 -29.90 -33.79 32.01
CA ARG A 29 -28.58 -33.27 31.64
C ARG A 29 -27.70 -33.08 32.87
N GLU A 30 -28.26 -32.56 33.96
CA GLU A 30 -27.57 -32.39 35.24
C GLU A 30 -27.15 -33.75 35.84
N GLU A 31 -28.03 -34.76 35.79
CA GLU A 31 -27.70 -36.10 36.31
C GLU A 31 -26.61 -36.79 35.46
N VAL A 32 -26.65 -36.63 34.13
CA VAL A 32 -25.57 -37.12 33.25
C VAL A 32 -24.27 -36.36 33.51
N ALA A 33 -24.32 -35.05 33.75
CA ALA A 33 -23.15 -34.24 34.09
C ALA A 33 -22.51 -34.70 35.40
N LYS A 34 -23.31 -34.86 36.47
CA LYS A 34 -22.86 -35.37 37.78
C LYS A 34 -22.19 -36.73 37.67
N ARG A 35 -22.79 -37.67 36.94
CA ARG A 35 -22.23 -39.03 36.78
C ARG A 35 -21.03 -39.09 35.83
N SER A 36 -20.89 -38.11 34.95
CA SER A 36 -19.73 -38.00 34.05
C SER A 36 -18.48 -37.43 34.73
N GLY A 37 -18.59 -36.95 35.98
CA GLY A 37 -17.48 -36.40 36.77
C GLY A 37 -16.93 -35.08 36.23
N HIS A 38 -17.77 -34.27 35.58
CA HIS A 38 -17.35 -33.05 34.90
C HIS A 38 -17.86 -31.79 35.63
N ASP A 39 -16.95 -30.85 35.91
CA ASP A 39 -17.23 -29.57 36.60
C ASP A 39 -17.83 -28.48 35.67
N GLY A 40 -18.00 -28.76 34.38
CA GLY A 40 -18.45 -27.80 33.36
C GLY A 40 -19.95 -27.46 33.35
N GLY A 41 -20.71 -27.81 34.40
CA GLY A 41 -22.15 -27.56 34.49
C GLY A 41 -22.99 -28.31 33.44
N PRO A 42 -24.33 -28.27 33.55
CA PRO A 42 -25.23 -28.98 32.63
C PRO A 42 -25.11 -28.48 31.18
N GLU A 43 -24.79 -27.21 30.93
CA GLU A 43 -24.78 -26.59 29.59
C GLU A 43 -23.75 -27.14 28.60
N THR A 44 -22.80 -27.95 29.06
CA THR A 44 -21.73 -28.52 28.22
C THR A 44 -22.10 -29.89 27.63
N ILE A 45 -23.30 -30.41 27.93
CA ILE A 45 -23.73 -31.75 27.50
C ILE A 45 -24.95 -31.66 26.57
N ASN A 46 -24.75 -32.02 25.31
CA ASN A 46 -25.83 -32.20 24.35
C ASN A 46 -26.44 -33.60 24.49
N LEU A 47 -27.76 -33.68 24.62
CA LEU A 47 -28.51 -34.95 24.67
C LEU A 47 -29.25 -35.17 23.35
N ILE A 48 -29.00 -36.31 22.69
CA ILE A 48 -29.61 -36.68 21.41
C ILE A 48 -30.42 -37.96 21.60
N CYS A 49 -31.72 -37.93 21.28
CA CYS A 49 -32.60 -39.09 21.33
C CYS A 49 -33.22 -39.33 19.95
N ALA A 50 -33.10 -40.55 19.42
CA ALA A 50 -33.65 -40.93 18.11
C ALA A 50 -33.29 -39.97 16.95
N GLY A 51 -32.07 -39.41 16.96
CA GLY A 51 -31.58 -38.49 15.93
C GLY A 51 -32.01 -37.03 16.10
N LYS A 52 -32.73 -36.67 17.17
CA LYS A 52 -33.11 -35.30 17.49
C LYS A 52 -32.35 -34.79 18.71
N LEU A 53 -31.81 -33.58 18.62
CA LEU A 53 -31.21 -32.87 19.75
C LEU A 53 -32.34 -32.42 20.70
N LEU A 54 -32.25 -32.82 21.96
CA LEU A 54 -33.17 -32.38 23.01
C LEU A 54 -32.77 -30.96 23.42
N LYS A 55 -33.59 -29.99 23.01
CA LYS A 55 -33.42 -28.58 23.41
C LYS A 55 -34.08 -28.33 24.76
N ASP A 56 -33.54 -27.38 25.51
CA ASP A 56 -34.23 -26.88 26.70
C ASP A 56 -35.38 -25.97 26.22
N GLY A 57 -36.61 -26.47 26.33
CA GLY A 57 -37.81 -25.64 26.20
C GLY A 57 -38.04 -24.81 27.46
N ASP A 58 -39.29 -24.47 27.76
CA ASP A 58 -39.71 -23.68 28.93
C ASP A 58 -39.50 -24.37 30.30
N GLY A 59 -38.68 -25.42 30.38
CA GLY A 59 -38.34 -26.13 31.62
C GLY A 59 -39.46 -26.97 32.25
N ILE A 60 -40.67 -26.96 31.66
CA ILE A 60 -41.87 -27.65 32.18
C ILE A 60 -42.21 -28.90 31.35
N GLU A 61 -41.62 -29.05 30.16
CA GLU A 61 -41.84 -30.20 29.29
C GLU A 61 -41.22 -31.48 29.85
N LYS A 62 -42.06 -32.49 30.03
CA LYS A 62 -41.65 -33.80 30.58
C LYS A 62 -41.00 -34.64 29.48
N LEU A 63 -40.06 -35.51 29.86
CA LEU A 63 -39.36 -36.39 28.90
C LEU A 63 -40.32 -37.24 28.04
N SER A 64 -41.48 -37.63 28.59
CA SER A 64 -42.53 -38.34 27.85
C SER A 64 -43.14 -37.53 26.69
N GLN A 65 -43.28 -36.21 26.85
CA GLN A 65 -43.82 -35.29 25.84
C GLN A 65 -42.81 -35.05 24.70
N LEU A 66 -41.51 -35.18 24.99
CA LEU A 66 -40.41 -35.08 24.03
C LEU A 66 -40.12 -36.40 23.29
N GLY A 67 -40.99 -37.40 23.45
CA GLY A 67 -40.91 -38.67 22.74
C GLY A 67 -39.90 -39.66 23.32
N VAL A 68 -39.40 -39.43 24.54
CA VAL A 68 -38.52 -40.37 25.25
C VAL A 68 -39.37 -41.49 25.86
N ARG A 69 -39.13 -42.72 25.44
CA ARG A 69 -39.85 -43.93 25.89
C ARG A 69 -38.99 -44.78 26.82
N ASN A 70 -39.61 -45.72 27.52
CA ASN A 70 -38.87 -46.72 28.30
C ASN A 70 -37.91 -47.51 27.37
N ASN A 71 -36.66 -47.71 27.81
CA ASN A 71 -35.53 -48.25 27.04
C ASN A 71 -35.02 -47.37 25.87
N ALA A 72 -35.33 -46.07 25.86
CA ALA A 72 -34.76 -45.15 24.86
C ALA A 72 -33.23 -45.07 24.96
N LYS A 73 -32.58 -44.96 23.80
CA LYS A 73 -31.14 -44.74 23.67
C LYS A 73 -30.88 -43.25 23.52
N ILE A 74 -30.13 -42.68 24.45
CA ILE A 74 -29.78 -41.25 24.47
C ILE A 74 -28.27 -41.15 24.30
N LEU A 75 -27.83 -40.37 23.32
CA LEU A 75 -26.43 -40.06 23.12
C LEU A 75 -26.10 -38.73 23.79
N ALA A 76 -25.21 -38.76 24.76
CA ALA A 76 -24.68 -37.57 25.43
C ALA A 76 -23.35 -37.20 24.76
N SER A 77 -23.25 -36.02 24.16
CA SER A 77 -22.00 -35.50 23.58
C SER A 77 -21.54 -34.27 24.35
N ARG A 78 -20.23 -34.16 24.61
CA ARG A 78 -19.65 -32.97 25.24
C ARG A 78 -19.46 -31.90 24.16
N VAL A 79 -19.79 -30.66 24.48
CA VAL A 79 -19.52 -29.48 23.64
C VAL A 79 -18.53 -28.60 24.40
N ASN A 80 -17.34 -28.41 23.84
CA ASN A 80 -16.40 -27.42 24.34
C ASN A 80 -16.87 -26.05 23.85
N VAL A 81 -17.28 -25.17 24.78
CA VAL A 81 -17.71 -23.79 24.48
C VAL A 81 -16.60 -22.99 23.79
N ASP A 82 -15.33 -23.33 24.04
CA ASP A 82 -14.16 -22.67 23.45
C ASP A 82 -14.05 -22.86 21.93
N GLN A 83 -14.52 -23.98 21.36
CA GLN A 83 -14.48 -24.20 19.90
C GLN A 83 -15.48 -23.31 19.15
N GLY A 84 -16.60 -22.93 19.78
CA GLY A 84 -17.59 -22.05 19.16
C GLY A 84 -17.14 -20.59 19.10
N ASN A 85 -16.37 -20.13 20.09
CA ASN A 85 -15.79 -18.80 20.10
C ASN A 85 -14.55 -18.72 19.21
N SER A 86 -13.69 -19.74 19.21
CA SER A 86 -12.51 -19.78 18.35
C SER A 86 -12.87 -19.79 16.86
N VAL A 87 -13.90 -20.54 16.44
CA VAL A 87 -14.35 -20.57 15.04
C VAL A 87 -14.97 -19.24 14.60
N LYS A 88 -15.65 -18.52 15.50
CA LYS A 88 -16.18 -17.18 15.21
C LYS A 88 -15.06 -16.16 15.06
N GLU A 89 -14.07 -16.19 15.95
CA GLU A 89 -12.89 -15.31 15.87
C GLU A 89 -12.05 -15.59 14.61
N GLU A 90 -11.86 -16.86 14.24
CA GLU A 90 -11.17 -17.25 13.00
C GLU A 90 -11.91 -16.75 11.75
N SER A 91 -13.24 -16.89 11.72
CA SER A 91 -14.08 -16.41 10.62
C SER A 91 -14.05 -14.89 10.48
N LEU A 92 -14.10 -14.15 11.59
CA LEU A 92 -14.02 -12.68 11.57
C LEU A 92 -12.64 -12.22 11.10
N ALA A 93 -11.57 -12.89 11.56
CA ALA A 93 -10.21 -12.58 11.13
C ALA A 93 -9.98 -12.93 9.65
N GLU A 94 -10.66 -13.93 9.10
CA GLU A 94 -10.62 -14.26 7.66
C GLU A 94 -11.39 -13.24 6.82
N GLU A 95 -12.55 -12.77 7.31
CA GLU A 95 -13.31 -11.71 6.65
C GLU A 95 -12.53 -10.40 6.61
N GLU A 96 -11.89 -10.00 7.71
CA GLU A 96 -11.02 -8.82 7.77
C GLU A 96 -9.82 -8.94 6.80
N ARG A 97 -9.21 -10.12 6.70
CA ARG A 97 -8.15 -10.39 5.71
C ARG A 97 -8.66 -10.26 4.28
N SER A 98 -9.82 -10.83 3.98
CA SER A 98 -10.42 -10.79 2.63
C SER A 98 -10.80 -9.37 2.19
N THR A 99 -11.29 -8.56 3.12
CA THR A 99 -11.66 -7.14 2.86
C THR A 99 -10.41 -6.30 2.63
N ARG A 100 -9.37 -6.45 3.46
CA ARG A 100 -8.07 -5.79 3.25
C ARG A 100 -7.45 -6.18 1.90
N LEU A 101 -7.50 -7.45 1.53
CA LEU A 101 -6.97 -7.93 0.25
C LEU A 101 -7.74 -7.35 -0.95
N SER A 102 -9.06 -7.25 -0.84
CA SER A 102 -9.90 -6.63 -1.87
C SER A 102 -9.58 -5.14 -2.03
N ARG A 103 -9.39 -4.41 -0.92
CA ARG A 103 -8.93 -3.01 -0.91
C ARG A 103 -7.57 -2.86 -1.57
N LEU A 104 -6.60 -3.73 -1.22
CA LEU A 104 -5.26 -3.73 -1.82
C LEU A 104 -5.32 -3.94 -3.34
N LYS A 105 -6.11 -4.91 -3.81
CA LYS A 105 -6.29 -5.18 -5.24
C LYS A 105 -6.89 -3.99 -5.97
N ALA A 106 -7.92 -3.37 -5.42
CA ALA A 106 -8.55 -2.19 -6.01
C ALA A 106 -7.57 -1.00 -6.08
N ALA A 107 -6.82 -0.74 -5.01
CA ALA A 107 -5.79 0.31 -4.98
C ALA A 107 -4.68 0.04 -6.01
N ALA A 108 -4.22 -1.21 -6.13
CA ALA A 108 -3.19 -1.59 -7.11
C ALA A 108 -3.66 -1.41 -8.56
N ILE A 109 -4.91 -1.78 -8.87
CA ILE A 109 -5.53 -1.56 -10.18
C ILE A 109 -5.59 -0.06 -10.47
N SER A 110 -6.12 0.75 -9.54
CA SER A 110 -6.25 2.20 -9.74
C SER A 110 -4.91 2.88 -9.98
N LEU A 111 -3.87 2.53 -9.21
CA LEU A 111 -2.53 3.05 -9.38
C LEU A 111 -1.86 2.59 -10.68
N SER A 112 -2.14 1.37 -11.15
CA SER A 112 -1.61 0.87 -12.42
C SER A 112 -2.25 1.53 -13.65
N GLU A 113 -3.53 1.89 -13.58
CA GLU A 113 -4.27 2.57 -14.65
C GLU A 113 -3.83 4.04 -14.81
N ARG A 114 -3.38 4.66 -13.72
CA ARG A 114 -2.86 6.04 -13.73
C ARG A 114 -1.64 6.13 -14.64
N HIS A 115 -1.60 7.18 -15.45
CA HIS A 115 -0.49 7.53 -16.35
C HIS A 115 -0.24 6.58 -17.52
N ALA A 116 -1.12 5.61 -17.80
CA ALA A 116 -1.01 4.78 -19.00
C ALA A 116 -1.15 5.59 -20.31
N ASP A 117 -1.90 6.70 -20.31
CA ASP A 117 -2.19 7.55 -21.49
C ASP A 117 -1.40 8.89 -21.50
N GLY A 118 -0.42 9.05 -20.58
CA GLY A 118 0.37 10.30 -20.49
C GLY A 118 -0.43 11.55 -20.07
N SER A 119 -1.62 11.37 -19.49
CA SER A 119 -2.41 12.44 -18.88
C SER A 119 -1.70 13.04 -17.66
N LEU A 120 -2.00 14.31 -17.37
CA LEU A 120 -1.40 14.99 -16.22
C LEU A 120 -1.65 14.19 -14.94
N PRO A 121 -0.61 13.98 -14.12
CA PRO A 121 -0.80 13.61 -12.73
C PRO A 121 -1.66 14.64 -12.04
N VAL A 122 -2.94 14.31 -11.89
CA VAL A 122 -3.86 15.05 -11.03
C VAL A 122 -3.35 14.96 -9.57
N GLU A 123 -2.60 13.91 -9.24
CA GLU A 123 -2.26 13.48 -7.88
C GLU A 123 -0.75 13.23 -7.70
N ASP A 124 -0.32 12.95 -6.47
CA ASP A 124 1.10 12.99 -6.07
C ASP A 124 1.90 11.70 -6.41
N PHE A 125 1.22 10.63 -6.80
CA PHE A 125 1.85 9.33 -7.11
C PHE A 125 2.03 9.12 -8.62
N ASN A 126 3.22 9.44 -9.12
CA ASN A 126 3.61 9.16 -10.50
C ASN A 126 4.53 7.93 -10.54
N LEU A 127 3.99 6.77 -10.93
CA LEU A 127 4.73 5.51 -11.02
C LEU A 127 5.22 5.27 -12.45
N GLU A 128 6.48 4.89 -12.57
CA GLU A 128 7.09 4.56 -13.86
C GLU A 128 7.89 3.26 -13.78
N LEU A 129 7.97 2.57 -14.91
CA LEU A 129 8.81 1.39 -15.05
C LEU A 129 10.24 1.79 -15.39
N GLU A 130 11.19 1.32 -14.58
CA GLU A 130 12.62 1.48 -14.80
C GLU A 130 13.29 0.13 -15.06
N ASN A 131 14.37 0.14 -15.85
CA ASN A 131 15.27 -1.00 -15.93
C ASN A 131 16.26 -1.05 -14.75
N GLN A 132 17.08 -2.09 -14.69
CA GLN A 132 18.12 -2.27 -13.66
C GLN A 132 19.17 -1.12 -13.61
N SER A 133 19.25 -0.27 -14.64
CA SER A 133 20.13 0.90 -14.66
C SER A 133 19.45 2.19 -14.19
N GLY A 134 18.14 2.16 -13.89
CA GLY A 134 17.34 3.31 -13.52
C GLY A 134 16.86 4.16 -14.70
N GLN A 135 16.89 3.61 -15.91
CA GLN A 135 16.34 4.27 -17.09
C GLN A 135 14.90 3.85 -17.29
N LYS A 136 14.05 4.80 -17.67
CA LYS A 136 12.64 4.55 -17.98
C LYS A 136 12.50 3.58 -19.15
N VAL A 137 11.55 2.66 -19.04
CA VAL A 137 11.24 1.70 -20.10
C VAL A 137 9.76 1.74 -20.40
N GLN A 138 9.43 1.96 -21.67
CA GLN A 138 8.09 1.73 -22.19
C GLN A 138 8.01 0.28 -22.66
N LEU A 139 7.14 -0.52 -22.03
CA LEU A 139 7.00 -1.94 -22.32
C LEU A 139 5.70 -2.21 -23.06
N GLY A 140 5.81 -2.73 -24.28
CA GLY A 140 4.70 -3.33 -25.01
C GLY A 140 3.48 -2.41 -25.17
N SER A 141 2.30 -2.97 -24.97
CA SER A 141 1.03 -2.26 -24.97
C SER A 141 0.72 -1.63 -23.61
N GLU A 142 -0.20 -0.66 -23.55
CA GLU A 142 -0.67 -0.09 -22.28
C GLU A 142 -1.17 -1.18 -21.31
N THR A 143 -1.85 -2.21 -21.83
CA THR A 143 -2.33 -3.33 -21.02
C THR A 143 -1.18 -4.15 -20.42
N ASP A 144 -0.10 -4.37 -21.18
CA ASP A 144 1.10 -5.04 -20.66
C ASP A 144 1.78 -4.18 -19.58
N GLN A 145 1.89 -2.88 -19.81
CA GLN A 145 2.49 -1.95 -18.85
C GLN A 145 1.70 -1.93 -17.53
N ARG A 146 0.37 -1.84 -17.58
CA ARG A 146 -0.49 -1.90 -16.39
C ARG A 146 -0.31 -3.21 -15.63
N ALA A 147 -0.31 -4.33 -16.34
CA ALA A 147 -0.16 -5.65 -15.75
C ALA A 147 1.21 -5.84 -15.07
N ILE A 148 2.29 -5.37 -15.69
CA ILE A 148 3.64 -5.40 -15.10
C ILE A 148 3.71 -4.49 -13.87
N MET A 149 3.20 -3.26 -13.96
CA MET A 149 3.16 -2.34 -12.82
C MET A 149 2.41 -2.95 -11.63
N MET A 150 1.21 -3.49 -11.87
CA MET A 150 0.41 -4.17 -10.85
C MET A 150 1.17 -5.35 -10.23
N GLY A 151 1.77 -6.21 -11.05
CA GLY A 151 2.57 -7.35 -10.58
C GLY A 151 3.74 -6.94 -9.69
N LEU A 152 4.49 -5.89 -10.08
CA LEU A 152 5.61 -5.37 -9.29
C LEU A 152 5.19 -4.74 -7.97
N MET A 153 4.09 -3.96 -7.98
CA MET A 153 3.54 -3.35 -6.77
C MET A 153 3.09 -4.39 -5.76
N LEU A 154 2.36 -5.41 -6.22
CA LEU A 154 1.91 -6.51 -5.38
C LEU A 154 3.10 -7.33 -4.86
N HIS A 155 4.13 -7.57 -5.68
CA HIS A 155 5.34 -8.26 -5.23
C HIS A 155 6.09 -7.47 -4.15
N ALA A 156 6.23 -6.15 -4.29
CA ALA A 156 6.85 -5.29 -3.28
C ALA A 156 6.06 -5.31 -1.95
N ASN A 157 4.72 -5.23 -2.02
CA ASN A 157 3.86 -5.35 -0.85
C ASN A 157 3.97 -6.73 -0.19
N ALA A 158 3.97 -7.82 -0.98
CA ALA A 158 4.16 -9.16 -0.47
C ALA A 158 5.50 -9.32 0.26
N LYS A 159 6.60 -8.76 -0.26
CA LYS A 159 7.89 -8.76 0.44
C LYS A 159 7.82 -8.02 1.78
N ALA A 160 7.07 -6.94 1.88
CA ALA A 160 6.83 -6.25 3.14
C ALA A 160 6.09 -7.15 4.15
N LEU A 161 5.08 -7.91 3.69
CA LEU A 161 4.37 -8.89 4.51
C LEU A 161 5.28 -10.06 4.95
N MET A 162 6.17 -10.54 4.07
CA MET A 162 7.16 -11.56 4.40
C MET A 162 8.13 -11.08 5.49
N ARG A 163 8.62 -9.83 5.42
CA ARG A 163 9.45 -9.24 6.49
C ARG A 163 8.71 -9.15 7.82
N LYS A 164 7.39 -8.93 7.78
CA LYS A 164 6.49 -8.95 8.96
C LYS A 164 6.11 -10.38 9.40
N LYS A 165 6.66 -11.43 8.77
CA LYS A 165 6.36 -12.85 9.03
C LYS A 165 4.90 -13.26 8.80
N LYS A 166 4.16 -12.48 8.01
CA LYS A 166 2.76 -12.75 7.64
C LYS A 166 2.67 -13.57 6.35
N TYR A 167 3.19 -14.80 6.39
CA TYR A 167 3.35 -15.62 5.18
C TYR A 167 2.04 -16.02 4.48
N LYS A 168 0.92 -16.18 5.23
CA LYS A 168 -0.40 -16.47 4.64
C LYS A 168 -0.90 -15.30 3.78
N GLU A 169 -0.97 -14.10 4.37
CA GLU A 169 -1.34 -12.88 3.65
C GLU A 169 -0.38 -12.61 2.48
N ALA A 170 0.93 -12.78 2.69
CA ALA A 170 1.93 -12.61 1.64
C ALA A 170 1.67 -13.55 0.44
N LEU A 171 1.31 -14.80 0.69
CA LEU A 171 1.06 -15.77 -0.37
C LEU A 171 -0.18 -15.40 -1.21
N GLU A 172 -1.24 -14.91 -0.59
CA GLU A 172 -2.44 -14.44 -1.30
C GLU A 172 -2.08 -13.24 -2.21
N VAL A 173 -1.27 -12.30 -1.70
CA VAL A 173 -0.77 -11.15 -2.48
C VAL A 173 0.16 -11.59 -3.61
N LEU A 174 1.07 -12.54 -3.38
CA LEU A 174 1.94 -13.10 -4.43
C LEU A 174 1.13 -13.80 -5.53
N THR A 175 0.03 -14.46 -5.16
CA THR A 175 -0.88 -15.11 -6.12
C THR A 175 -1.55 -14.06 -7.02
N MET A 176 -2.03 -12.95 -6.45
CA MET A 176 -2.53 -11.82 -7.25
C MET A 176 -1.45 -11.22 -8.16
N GLY A 177 -0.20 -11.13 -7.68
CA GLY A 177 0.93 -10.69 -8.49
C GLY A 177 1.24 -11.63 -9.65
N GLU A 178 1.18 -12.95 -9.42
CA GLU A 178 1.32 -13.98 -10.47
C GLU A 178 0.20 -13.87 -11.52
N GLU A 179 -1.05 -13.67 -11.08
CA GLU A 179 -2.19 -13.42 -11.98
C GLU A 179 -1.95 -12.15 -12.82
N ALA A 180 -1.45 -11.08 -12.22
CA ALA A 180 -1.10 -9.85 -12.93
C ALA A 180 -0.07 -10.11 -14.04
N PHE A 181 1.04 -10.79 -13.72
CA PHE A 181 2.04 -11.15 -14.72
C PHE A 181 1.46 -12.06 -15.82
N SER A 182 0.53 -12.96 -15.50
CA SER A 182 -0.07 -13.86 -16.50
C SER A 182 -0.87 -13.14 -17.60
N LEU A 183 -1.26 -11.88 -17.38
CA LEU A 183 -1.96 -11.05 -18.35
C LEU A 183 -1.03 -10.48 -19.44
N CYS A 184 0.29 -10.48 -19.24
CA CYS A 184 1.22 -9.87 -20.19
C CYS A 184 1.62 -10.85 -21.30
N VAL A 185 2.10 -10.31 -22.42
CA VAL A 185 2.72 -11.13 -23.48
C VAL A 185 3.94 -11.90 -22.95
N GLN A 186 3.91 -13.23 -23.10
CA GLN A 186 4.95 -14.15 -22.59
C GLN A 186 6.39 -13.74 -22.98
N LYS A 187 6.61 -13.26 -24.21
CA LYS A 187 7.93 -12.80 -24.68
C LYS A 187 8.49 -11.60 -23.90
N LEU A 188 7.64 -10.74 -23.37
CA LEU A 188 8.07 -9.60 -22.54
C LEU A 188 8.54 -10.08 -21.17
N ILE A 189 7.81 -11.03 -20.58
CA ILE A 189 8.12 -11.59 -19.27
C ILE A 189 9.35 -12.49 -19.29
N GLU A 190 9.62 -13.19 -20.39
CA GLU A 190 10.76 -14.10 -20.49
C GLU A 190 12.13 -13.43 -20.26
N MET A 191 12.22 -12.11 -20.49
CA MET A 191 13.45 -11.33 -20.24
C MET A 191 13.49 -10.64 -18.86
N VAL A 192 12.45 -10.82 -18.05
CA VAL A 192 12.30 -10.17 -16.75
C VAL A 192 12.50 -11.21 -15.65
N ASP A 193 13.40 -10.93 -14.71
CA ASP A 193 13.73 -11.79 -13.57
C ASP A 193 12.73 -11.68 -12.41
N ASN A 194 11.86 -10.67 -12.40
CA ASN A 194 10.83 -10.46 -11.38
C ASN A 194 9.89 -11.67 -11.22
N VAL A 195 9.47 -12.32 -12.31
CA VAL A 195 8.59 -13.49 -12.25
C VAL A 195 9.28 -14.68 -11.59
N PRO A 196 10.49 -15.10 -12.00
CA PRO A 196 11.27 -16.10 -11.27
C PRO A 196 11.48 -15.78 -9.79
N ILE A 197 11.77 -14.52 -9.42
CA ILE A 197 11.94 -14.11 -8.03
C ILE A 197 10.63 -14.27 -7.26
N LEU A 198 9.50 -13.87 -7.85
CA LEU A 198 8.17 -14.07 -7.27
C LEU A 198 7.88 -15.55 -7.00
N GLN A 199 8.24 -16.44 -7.92
CA GLN A 199 8.08 -17.89 -7.74
C GLN A 199 8.90 -18.41 -6.55
N ILE A 200 10.14 -17.94 -6.39
CA ILE A 200 11.00 -18.31 -5.25
C ILE A 200 10.37 -17.81 -3.94
N ASP A 201 9.85 -16.59 -3.91
CA ASP A 201 9.20 -16.03 -2.73
C ASP A 201 7.91 -16.77 -2.36
N MET A 202 7.12 -17.22 -3.34
CA MET A 202 5.95 -18.08 -3.08
C MET A 202 6.34 -19.39 -2.42
N VAL A 203 7.39 -20.05 -2.92
CA VAL A 203 7.87 -21.31 -2.35
C VAL A 203 8.52 -21.09 -0.97
N TRP A 204 9.13 -19.93 -0.74
CA TRP A 204 9.57 -19.54 0.60
C TRP A 204 8.38 -19.41 1.57
N CYS A 205 7.28 -18.78 1.16
CA CYS A 205 6.06 -18.75 1.97
C CYS A 205 5.52 -20.16 2.24
N TYR A 206 5.55 -21.07 1.26
CA TYR A 206 5.18 -22.48 1.46
C TYR A 206 6.03 -23.16 2.54
N PHE A 207 7.34 -22.96 2.45
CA PHE A 207 8.30 -23.49 3.42
C PHE A 207 8.06 -22.95 4.84
N MET A 208 7.88 -21.64 4.97
CA MET A 208 7.67 -20.99 6.27
C MET A 208 6.32 -21.36 6.91
N LEU A 209 5.30 -21.68 6.11
CA LEU A 209 4.02 -22.19 6.59
C LEU A 209 4.07 -23.67 7.01
N ARG A 210 5.16 -24.38 6.70
CA ARG A 210 5.40 -25.80 7.01
C ARG A 210 4.29 -26.74 6.51
N ASP A 211 3.61 -26.37 5.42
CA ASP A 211 2.55 -27.18 4.83
C ASP A 211 3.11 -28.09 3.74
N ILE A 212 3.15 -29.39 4.03
CA ILE A 212 3.68 -30.43 3.15
C ILE A 212 2.78 -30.65 1.92
N SER A 213 1.50 -30.26 1.99
CA SER A 213 0.55 -30.44 0.89
C SER A 213 0.96 -29.72 -0.40
N TRP A 214 1.82 -28.70 -0.29
CA TRP A 214 2.26 -27.87 -1.41
C TRP A 214 3.57 -28.34 -2.06
N LEU A 215 4.13 -29.47 -1.62
CA LEU A 215 5.43 -29.97 -2.07
C LEU A 215 5.52 -30.17 -3.60
N SER A 216 4.48 -30.76 -4.21
CA SER A 216 4.46 -31.02 -5.66
C SER A 216 4.43 -29.72 -6.47
N VAL A 217 3.65 -28.73 -6.01
CA VAL A 217 3.56 -27.40 -6.61
C VAL A 217 4.89 -26.66 -6.44
N ALA A 218 5.51 -26.75 -5.26
CA ALA A 218 6.79 -26.13 -4.95
C ALA A 218 7.89 -26.57 -5.94
N GLY A 219 8.02 -27.88 -6.20
CA GLY A 219 9.00 -28.39 -7.15
C GLY A 219 8.82 -27.84 -8.57
N VAL A 220 7.58 -27.76 -9.06
CA VAL A 220 7.29 -27.20 -10.39
C VAL A 220 7.60 -25.70 -10.45
N ARG A 221 7.27 -24.95 -9.40
CA ARG A 221 7.56 -23.51 -9.31
C ARG A 221 9.06 -23.22 -9.30
N LEU A 222 9.85 -23.98 -8.53
CA LEU A 222 11.31 -23.83 -8.49
C LEU A 222 11.96 -24.17 -9.84
N ALA A 223 11.49 -25.21 -10.53
CA ALA A 223 11.99 -25.54 -11.87
C ALA A 223 11.74 -24.41 -12.88
N LYS A 224 10.54 -23.81 -12.86
CA LYS A 224 10.21 -22.63 -13.68
C LYS A 224 11.06 -21.42 -13.31
N ALA A 225 11.29 -21.20 -12.01
CA ALA A 225 12.14 -20.11 -11.54
C ALA A 225 13.58 -20.27 -12.04
N ARG A 226 14.17 -21.49 -11.94
CA ARG A 226 15.52 -21.76 -12.42
C ARG A 226 15.67 -21.51 -13.92
N GLU A 227 14.74 -22.00 -14.74
CA GLU A 227 14.75 -21.77 -16.18
C GLU A 227 14.60 -20.27 -16.52
N GLY A 228 13.73 -19.57 -15.79
CA GLY A 228 13.53 -18.13 -15.99
C GLY A 228 14.73 -17.27 -15.55
N LEU A 229 15.43 -17.65 -14.48
CA LEU A 229 16.69 -17.01 -14.09
C LEU A 229 17.78 -17.28 -15.11
N GLU A 230 17.91 -18.51 -15.63
CA GLU A 230 18.91 -18.81 -16.68
C GLU A 230 18.64 -17.99 -17.96
N ARG A 231 17.36 -17.79 -18.33
CA ARG A 231 16.97 -16.93 -19.47
C ARG A 231 17.29 -15.45 -19.25
N SER A 232 16.99 -14.92 -18.07
CA SER A 232 17.15 -13.48 -17.76
C SER A 232 18.59 -13.11 -17.39
N HIS A 233 19.26 -13.92 -16.56
CA HIS A 233 20.63 -13.69 -16.07
C HIS A 233 21.71 -14.28 -16.99
N GLY A 234 21.32 -15.15 -17.94
CA GLY A 234 22.24 -15.93 -18.76
C GLY A 234 22.82 -17.12 -18.01
N LYS A 235 23.47 -18.03 -18.74
CA LYS A 235 24.15 -19.20 -18.15
C LYS A 235 25.17 -18.75 -17.11
N GLU A 236 25.12 -19.37 -15.93
CA GLU A 236 25.98 -19.01 -14.77
C GLU A 236 25.93 -17.52 -14.39
N ALA A 237 24.78 -16.86 -14.62
CA ALA A 237 24.58 -15.42 -14.41
C ALA A 237 25.53 -14.50 -15.19
N SER A 238 26.14 -15.00 -16.27
CA SER A 238 27.14 -14.26 -17.07
C SER A 238 26.63 -12.91 -17.61
N ARG A 239 25.39 -12.85 -18.11
CA ARG A 239 24.79 -11.61 -18.59
C ARG A 239 24.54 -10.63 -17.45
N LEU A 240 24.02 -11.11 -16.32
CA LEU A 240 23.79 -10.27 -15.15
C LEU A 240 25.09 -9.64 -14.64
N ARG A 241 26.15 -10.44 -14.50
CA ARG A 241 27.47 -9.95 -14.07
C ARG A 241 28.04 -8.91 -15.05
N LEU A 242 27.86 -9.11 -16.36
CA LEU A 242 28.27 -8.13 -17.36
C LEU A 242 27.53 -6.79 -17.20
N LEU A 243 26.20 -6.84 -17.01
CA LEU A 243 25.38 -5.65 -16.79
C LEU A 243 25.73 -4.93 -15.48
N GLN A 244 26.10 -5.70 -14.46
CA GLN A 244 26.42 -5.19 -13.13
C GLN A 244 27.92 -4.89 -12.91
N LYS A 245 28.70 -4.77 -13.99
CA LYS A 245 30.14 -4.43 -13.96
C LYS A 245 30.99 -5.43 -13.13
N GLY A 246 30.67 -6.71 -13.21
CA GLY A 246 31.41 -7.77 -12.51
C GLY A 246 30.99 -8.01 -11.06
N ARG A 247 29.86 -7.45 -10.63
CA ARG A 247 29.27 -7.69 -9.30
C ARG A 247 28.45 -8.98 -9.26
N TYR A 248 28.17 -9.45 -8.05
CA TYR A 248 27.51 -10.73 -7.79
C TYR A 248 26.22 -10.59 -6.96
N PRO A 249 25.22 -9.82 -7.42
CA PRO A 249 23.96 -9.67 -6.68
C PRO A 249 23.17 -10.97 -6.57
N GLU A 250 23.35 -11.91 -7.49
CA GLU A 250 22.53 -13.11 -7.61
C GLU A 250 22.79 -14.17 -6.53
N ILE A 251 23.89 -14.09 -5.78
CA ILE A 251 24.33 -15.18 -4.89
C ILE A 251 23.28 -15.47 -3.81
N SER A 252 22.69 -14.43 -3.22
CA SER A 252 21.64 -14.54 -2.20
C SER A 252 20.37 -15.20 -2.75
N LEU A 253 19.96 -14.83 -3.96
CA LEU A 253 18.81 -15.42 -4.64
C LEU A 253 19.04 -16.89 -4.96
N HIS A 254 20.23 -17.23 -5.48
CA HIS A 254 20.60 -18.62 -5.78
C HIS A 254 20.74 -19.47 -4.52
N LEU A 255 21.21 -18.90 -3.41
CA LEU A 255 21.23 -19.56 -2.11
C LEU A 255 19.82 -20.03 -1.72
N ARG A 256 18.84 -19.12 -1.74
CA ARG A 256 17.44 -19.45 -1.38
C ARG A 256 16.84 -20.48 -2.35
N LEU A 257 17.08 -20.32 -3.65
CA LEU A 257 16.63 -21.28 -4.67
C LEU A 257 17.16 -22.69 -4.41
N GLU A 258 18.47 -22.84 -4.22
CA GLU A 258 19.11 -24.16 -4.03
C GLU A 258 18.75 -24.80 -2.68
N LEU A 259 18.58 -23.99 -1.63
CA LEU A 259 18.04 -24.47 -0.35
C LEU A 259 16.64 -25.08 -0.56
N LEU A 260 15.72 -24.34 -1.18
CA LEU A 260 14.35 -24.79 -1.39
C LEU A 260 14.29 -26.03 -2.28
N GLU A 261 15.13 -26.12 -3.31
CA GLU A 261 15.26 -27.34 -4.12
C GLU A 261 15.78 -28.52 -3.30
N GLY A 262 16.74 -28.29 -2.40
CA GLY A 262 17.24 -29.29 -1.47
C GLY A 262 16.15 -29.82 -0.54
N VAL A 263 15.31 -28.93 -0.01
CA VAL A 263 14.16 -29.27 0.84
C VAL A 263 13.12 -30.08 0.06
N VAL A 264 12.76 -29.64 -1.15
CA VAL A 264 11.78 -30.36 -1.98
C VAL A 264 12.29 -31.74 -2.36
N ALA A 265 13.58 -31.85 -2.70
CA ALA A 265 14.22 -33.12 -3.02
C ALA A 265 14.25 -34.08 -1.82
N TYR A 266 14.49 -33.57 -0.60
CA TYR A 266 14.46 -34.37 0.63
C TYR A 266 13.09 -35.02 0.84
N HIS A 267 12.01 -34.22 0.80
CA HIS A 267 10.64 -34.72 1.00
C HIS A 267 10.14 -35.59 -0.17
N SER A 268 10.76 -35.47 -1.35
CA SER A 268 10.51 -36.35 -2.51
C SER A 268 11.33 -37.64 -2.47
N CYS A 269 12.00 -37.94 -1.35
CA CYS A 269 12.90 -39.09 -1.16
C CYS A 269 14.09 -39.14 -2.14
N GLN A 270 14.53 -38.00 -2.67
CA GLN A 270 15.70 -37.88 -3.56
C GLN A 270 16.91 -37.37 -2.78
N ILE A 271 17.39 -38.18 -1.83
CA ILE A 271 18.42 -37.82 -0.85
C ILE A 271 19.73 -37.33 -1.51
N GLU A 272 20.21 -38.03 -2.55
CA GLU A 272 21.43 -37.63 -3.28
C GLU A 272 21.33 -36.25 -3.93
N LYS A 273 20.16 -35.92 -4.51
CA LYS A 273 19.96 -34.59 -5.09
C LYS A 273 19.82 -33.53 -4.01
N SER A 274 19.10 -33.85 -2.93
CA SER A 274 18.98 -32.98 -1.76
C SER A 274 20.35 -32.62 -1.20
N LYS A 275 21.22 -33.63 -0.97
CA LYS A 275 22.58 -33.45 -0.48
C LYS A 275 23.41 -32.52 -1.37
N LYS A 276 23.35 -32.70 -2.69
CA LYS A 276 24.06 -31.84 -3.65
C LYS A 276 23.56 -30.40 -3.60
N SER A 277 22.25 -30.19 -3.66
CA SER A 277 21.65 -28.85 -3.61
C SER A 277 21.94 -28.16 -2.28
N LEU A 278 21.80 -28.85 -1.15
CA LEU A 278 22.08 -28.31 0.19
C LEU A 278 23.57 -28.00 0.40
N THR A 279 24.48 -28.83 -0.12
CA THR A 279 25.94 -28.56 -0.05
C THR A 279 26.30 -27.32 -0.88
N SER A 280 25.69 -27.18 -2.06
CA SER A 280 25.85 -26.00 -2.90
C SER A 280 25.29 -24.74 -2.23
N ALA A 281 24.13 -24.83 -1.60
CA ALA A 281 23.55 -23.76 -0.79
C ALA A 281 24.48 -23.40 0.39
N GLN A 282 25.01 -24.38 1.12
CA GLN A 282 25.95 -24.14 2.21
C GLN A 282 27.21 -23.39 1.76
N ALA A 283 27.78 -23.74 0.60
CA ALA A 283 28.93 -23.02 0.05
C ALA A 283 28.61 -21.54 -0.23
N LYS A 284 27.44 -21.25 -0.81
CA LYS A 284 26.98 -19.87 -1.04
C LYS A 284 26.67 -19.13 0.26
N PHE A 285 26.13 -19.81 1.26
CA PHE A 285 25.88 -19.22 2.58
C PHE A 285 27.19 -18.76 3.23
N LEU A 286 28.23 -19.61 3.19
CA LEU A 286 29.56 -19.26 3.69
C LEU A 286 30.18 -18.09 2.90
N GLN A 287 29.97 -18.05 1.59
CA GLN A 287 30.40 -16.92 0.74
C GLN A 287 29.66 -15.61 1.06
N LEU A 288 28.45 -15.65 1.62
CA LEU A 288 27.70 -14.45 2.02
C LEU A 288 28.00 -14.01 3.46
N GLN A 289 28.74 -14.81 4.24
CA GLN A 289 29.20 -14.41 5.57
C GLN A 289 30.24 -13.32 5.46
N ILE A 290 29.98 -12.20 6.14
CA ILE A 290 30.78 -10.99 6.01
C ILE A 290 31.90 -11.03 7.06
N PRO A 291 33.17 -10.84 6.69
CA PRO A 291 34.25 -10.80 7.66
C PRO A 291 34.20 -9.52 8.48
N ASP A 292 34.33 -9.65 9.79
CA ASP A 292 34.22 -8.55 10.76
C ASP A 292 35.25 -7.44 10.51
N GLU A 293 36.44 -7.80 10.01
CA GLU A 293 37.50 -6.84 9.68
C GLU A 293 37.09 -5.90 8.54
N ALA A 294 36.55 -6.46 7.44
CA ALA A 294 36.08 -5.68 6.30
C ALA A 294 34.88 -4.80 6.67
N LEU A 295 33.96 -5.32 7.48
CA LEU A 295 32.81 -4.56 7.96
C LEU A 295 33.26 -3.41 8.87
N SER A 296 34.16 -3.67 9.81
CA SER A 296 34.69 -2.66 10.73
C SER A 296 35.40 -1.52 10.00
N LEU A 297 36.10 -1.81 8.91
CA LEU A 297 36.74 -0.80 8.07
C LEU A 297 35.71 0.14 7.42
N LEU A 298 34.65 -0.41 6.81
CA LEU A 298 33.58 0.40 6.21
C LEU A 298 32.80 1.22 7.25
N LEU A 299 32.54 0.65 8.43
CA LEU A 299 31.94 1.37 9.55
C LEU A 299 32.85 2.50 10.03
N GLY A 300 34.17 2.25 10.11
CA GLY A 300 35.17 3.27 10.45
C GLY A 300 35.25 4.42 9.45
N MET A 301 34.90 4.18 8.17
CA MET A 301 34.77 5.22 7.15
C MET A 301 33.46 6.05 7.28
N GLY A 302 32.55 5.66 8.20
CA GLY A 302 31.29 6.35 8.46
C GLY A 302 30.10 5.84 7.66
N TYR A 303 30.21 4.68 6.99
CA TYR A 303 29.07 4.05 6.34
C TYR A 303 28.14 3.37 7.35
N LYS A 304 26.85 3.31 7.04
CA LYS A 304 25.86 2.59 7.86
C LYS A 304 26.07 1.09 7.74
N GLU A 305 25.82 0.36 8.81
CA GLU A 305 26.01 -1.10 8.86
C GLU A 305 25.23 -1.84 7.77
N ARG A 306 23.96 -1.49 7.56
CA ARG A 306 23.13 -2.11 6.52
C ARG A 306 23.73 -1.91 5.11
N ASP A 307 24.10 -0.68 4.79
CA ASP A 307 24.65 -0.33 3.47
C ASP A 307 26.02 -1.00 3.27
N ALA A 308 26.87 -1.01 4.30
CA ALA A 308 28.17 -1.68 4.29
C ALA A 308 28.05 -3.19 4.08
N LYS A 309 27.15 -3.86 4.82
CA LYS A 309 26.92 -5.31 4.67
C LYS A 309 26.44 -5.66 3.28
N ARG A 310 25.48 -4.89 2.76
CA ARG A 310 24.97 -5.05 1.41
C ARG A 310 26.07 -4.86 0.36
N ALA A 311 26.86 -3.79 0.47
CA ALA A 311 27.97 -3.53 -0.44
C ALA A 311 29.00 -4.66 -0.47
N LEU A 312 29.35 -5.22 0.69
CA LEU A 312 30.28 -6.35 0.80
C LEU A 312 29.70 -7.63 0.15
N ARG A 313 28.41 -7.95 0.39
CA ARG A 313 27.77 -9.11 -0.25
C ARG A 313 27.74 -9.00 -1.77
N MET A 314 27.45 -7.82 -2.30
CA MET A 314 27.35 -7.57 -3.75
C MET A 314 28.70 -7.63 -4.48
N ASN A 315 29.81 -7.39 -3.78
CA ASN A 315 31.15 -7.31 -4.34
C ASN A 315 32.05 -8.48 -3.89
N ASN A 316 31.46 -9.63 -3.53
CA ASN A 316 32.20 -10.81 -3.08
C ASN A 316 33.23 -10.51 -1.97
N GLN A 317 32.85 -9.64 -1.03
CA GLN A 317 33.63 -9.23 0.13
C GLN A 317 34.90 -8.41 -0.18
N VAL A 318 35.08 -7.94 -1.41
CA VAL A 318 36.19 -7.03 -1.77
C VAL A 318 35.87 -5.61 -1.27
N VAL A 319 36.68 -5.10 -0.33
CA VAL A 319 36.45 -3.79 0.30
C VAL A 319 36.52 -2.65 -0.73
N GLU A 320 37.52 -2.63 -1.61
CA GLU A 320 37.71 -1.55 -2.59
C GLU A 320 36.49 -1.41 -3.51
N SER A 321 36.06 -2.52 -4.11
CA SER A 321 34.86 -2.54 -4.95
C SER A 321 33.57 -2.24 -4.18
N ALA A 322 33.51 -2.60 -2.89
CA ALA A 322 32.38 -2.24 -2.03
C ALA A 322 32.31 -0.73 -1.76
N VAL A 323 33.45 -0.06 -1.57
CA VAL A 323 33.50 1.41 -1.45
C VAL A 323 33.06 2.08 -2.75
N ASP A 324 33.56 1.62 -3.91
CA ASP A 324 33.16 2.14 -5.22
C ASP A 324 31.65 2.00 -5.45
N PHE A 325 31.08 0.85 -5.04
CA PHE A 325 29.64 0.62 -5.09
C PHE A 325 28.87 1.61 -4.20
N LEU A 326 29.31 1.85 -2.97
CA LEU A 326 28.64 2.78 -2.04
C LEU A 326 28.68 4.22 -2.56
N VAL A 327 29.78 4.64 -3.18
CA VAL A 327 29.89 5.95 -3.83
C VAL A 327 28.94 6.04 -5.02
N GLU A 328 28.96 5.06 -5.93
CA GLU A 328 28.06 5.01 -7.08
C GLU A 328 26.58 5.01 -6.66
N GLU A 329 26.23 4.29 -5.59
CA GLU A 329 24.88 4.24 -5.05
C GLU A 329 24.45 5.60 -4.46
N LYS A 330 25.33 6.26 -3.71
CA LYS A 330 25.07 7.60 -3.15
C LYS A 330 24.87 8.64 -4.26
N GLU A 331 25.67 8.60 -5.31
CA GLU A 331 25.53 9.47 -6.47
C GLU A 331 24.25 9.20 -7.26
N LYS A 332 23.88 7.93 -7.45
CA LYS A 332 22.60 7.55 -8.09
C LYS A 332 21.41 8.04 -7.27
N LYS A 333 21.43 7.87 -5.94
CA LYS A 333 20.40 8.39 -5.04
C LYS A 333 20.32 9.92 -5.09
N ALA A 334 21.46 10.62 -5.16
CA ALA A 334 21.48 12.08 -5.28
C ALA A 334 20.88 12.56 -6.61
N ARG A 335 21.27 11.95 -7.74
CA ARG A 335 20.70 12.24 -9.07
C ARG A 335 19.19 12.01 -9.11
N ARG A 336 18.73 10.86 -8.61
CA ARG A 336 17.29 10.55 -8.52
C ARG A 336 16.51 11.59 -7.71
N ARG A 337 17.06 12.08 -6.60
CA ARG A 337 16.41 13.15 -5.81
C ARG A 337 16.32 14.44 -6.61
N GLU A 338 17.40 14.83 -7.29
CA GLU A 338 17.42 16.04 -8.12
C GLU A 338 16.42 15.93 -9.28
N ASP A 339 16.39 14.80 -9.97
CA ASP A 339 15.47 14.53 -11.08
C ASP A 339 14.02 14.50 -10.60
N ASN A 340 13.74 13.88 -9.44
CA ASN A 340 12.42 13.91 -8.81
C ASN A 340 11.98 15.34 -8.45
N ILE A 341 12.89 16.17 -7.91
CA ILE A 341 12.60 17.58 -7.59
C ILE A 341 12.31 18.39 -8.86
N LYS A 342 13.12 18.21 -9.92
CA LYS A 342 12.89 18.85 -11.22
C LYS A 342 11.52 18.47 -11.78
N ARG A 343 11.20 17.18 -11.73
CA ARG A 343 9.95 16.66 -12.23
C ARG A 343 8.74 17.12 -11.42
N GLN A 344 8.85 17.18 -10.10
CA GLN A 344 7.78 17.74 -9.27
C GLN A 344 7.51 19.21 -9.63
N LYS A 345 8.57 19.99 -9.90
CA LYS A 345 8.42 21.36 -10.41
C LYS A 345 7.73 21.40 -11.76
N GLU A 346 8.13 20.54 -12.70
CA GLU A 346 7.48 20.41 -14.01
C GLU A 346 5.99 20.08 -13.89
N ILE A 347 5.62 19.12 -13.03
CA ILE A 347 4.22 18.76 -12.78
C ILE A 347 3.45 19.92 -12.15
N MET A 348 4.04 20.63 -11.17
CA MET A 348 3.44 21.82 -10.58
C MET A 348 3.22 22.93 -11.61
N GLU A 349 4.17 23.14 -12.52
CA GLU A 349 4.03 24.10 -13.61
C GLU A 349 2.94 23.71 -14.59
N GLN A 350 2.87 22.43 -14.97
CA GLN A 350 1.80 21.92 -15.82
C GLN A 350 0.41 22.06 -15.16
N LYS A 351 0.31 21.76 -13.85
CA LYS A 351 -0.91 21.98 -13.06
C LYS A 351 -1.32 23.46 -13.07
N ARG A 352 -0.35 24.38 -13.01
CA ARG A 352 -0.61 25.83 -13.10
C ARG A 352 -1.16 26.26 -14.46
N TYR A 353 -0.63 25.71 -15.55
CA TYR A 353 -1.07 26.01 -16.92
C TYR A 353 -2.43 25.38 -17.26
N GLY A 354 -2.68 24.17 -16.77
CA GLY A 354 -3.94 23.44 -16.91
C GLY A 354 -3.96 22.46 -18.09
N THR A 355 -5.13 21.90 -18.39
CA THR A 355 -5.32 20.91 -19.45
C THR A 355 -5.87 21.51 -20.75
N THR A 356 -5.58 20.84 -21.87
CA THR A 356 -6.21 21.07 -23.16
C THR A 356 -7.65 20.51 -23.17
N PRO A 357 -8.50 20.90 -24.13
CA PRO A 357 -9.84 20.30 -24.33
C PRO A 357 -9.85 18.76 -24.44
N LEU A 358 -8.79 18.14 -24.97
CA LEU A 358 -8.61 16.67 -24.99
C LEU A 358 -8.11 16.08 -23.65
N GLY A 359 -7.98 16.89 -22.60
CA GLY A 359 -7.54 16.45 -21.27
C GLY A 359 -6.03 16.24 -21.13
N LYS A 360 -5.23 16.62 -22.14
CA LYS A 360 -3.77 16.51 -22.10
C LYS A 360 -3.13 17.69 -21.37
N ALA A 361 -1.96 17.45 -20.79
CA ALA A 361 -1.11 18.49 -20.22
C ALA A 361 -0.77 19.57 -21.23
N VAL A 362 -0.53 20.80 -20.78
CA VAL A 362 0.32 21.71 -21.58
C VAL A 362 1.73 21.16 -21.59
N ASP A 363 2.28 20.99 -22.78
CA ASP A 363 3.64 20.52 -22.98
C ASP A 363 4.65 21.63 -22.60
N ILE A 364 5.54 21.33 -21.66
CA ILE A 364 6.53 22.28 -21.12
C ILE A 364 7.60 22.60 -22.16
N GLU A 365 8.01 21.63 -22.99
CA GLU A 365 9.05 21.84 -23.99
C GLU A 365 8.56 22.85 -25.03
N ARG A 366 7.36 22.61 -25.56
CA ARG A 366 6.67 23.50 -26.51
C ARG A 366 6.36 24.87 -25.91
N HIS A 367 6.01 24.91 -24.61
CA HIS A 367 5.82 26.16 -23.89
C HIS A 367 7.12 26.96 -23.77
N ASN A 368 8.22 26.30 -23.42
CA ASN A 368 9.55 26.90 -23.33
C ASN A 368 10.05 27.39 -24.68
N GLU A 369 9.73 26.70 -25.79
CA GLU A 369 10.01 27.18 -27.15
C GLU A 369 9.32 28.53 -27.42
N LEU A 370 8.01 28.64 -27.14
CA LEU A 370 7.27 29.90 -27.33
C LEU A 370 7.76 31.02 -26.41
N VAL A 371 8.13 30.70 -25.18
CA VAL A 371 8.74 31.68 -24.26
C VAL A 371 10.11 32.13 -24.76
N SER A 372 10.90 31.22 -25.34
CA SER A 372 12.20 31.54 -25.93
C SER A 372 12.10 32.44 -27.15
N ILE A 373 10.99 32.36 -27.91
CA ILE A 373 10.66 33.29 -29.00
C ILE A 373 10.30 34.68 -28.46
N GLY A 374 9.93 34.79 -27.18
CA GLY A 374 9.70 36.07 -26.47
C GLY A 374 8.25 36.29 -26.03
N PHE A 375 7.38 35.29 -26.14
CA PHE A 375 6.00 35.40 -25.68
C PHE A 375 5.87 35.26 -24.15
N GLU A 376 4.89 35.93 -23.55
CA GLU A 376 4.63 35.84 -22.12
C GLU A 376 4.19 34.42 -21.72
N LYS A 377 4.65 33.94 -20.55
CA LYS A 377 4.41 32.57 -20.07
C LYS A 377 2.93 32.19 -20.02
N GLU A 378 2.06 33.07 -19.52
CA GLU A 378 0.62 32.78 -19.38
C GLU A 378 -0.09 32.78 -20.74
N LEU A 379 0.35 33.65 -21.66
CA LEU A 379 -0.18 33.76 -23.00
C LEU A 379 0.18 32.55 -23.86
N ALA A 380 1.46 32.14 -23.84
CA ALA A 380 1.95 30.95 -24.51
C ALA A 380 1.24 29.69 -24.01
N ALA A 381 1.02 29.59 -22.70
CA ALA A 381 0.30 28.46 -22.10
C ALA A 381 -1.17 28.38 -22.58
N GLU A 382 -1.92 29.49 -22.59
CA GLU A 382 -3.31 29.45 -23.06
C GLU A 382 -3.42 29.24 -24.57
N ALA A 383 -2.47 29.74 -25.37
CA ALA A 383 -2.43 29.47 -26.81
C ALA A 383 -2.22 27.97 -27.10
N LEU A 384 -1.29 27.32 -26.38
CA LEU A 384 -1.08 25.88 -26.48
C LEU A 384 -2.31 25.08 -26.01
N ARG A 385 -3.03 25.57 -25.00
CA ARG A 385 -4.26 24.92 -24.51
C ARG A 385 -5.39 24.93 -25.52
N ARG A 386 -5.59 26.04 -26.22
CA ARG A 386 -6.60 26.14 -27.28
C ARG A 386 -6.28 25.26 -28.48
N ASN A 387 -4.99 25.07 -28.76
CA ASN A 387 -4.51 24.39 -29.95
C ASN A 387 -3.94 22.98 -29.70
N GLU A 388 -4.31 22.34 -28.59
CA GLU A 388 -3.95 20.93 -28.31
C GLU A 388 -2.43 20.65 -28.37
N ASN A 389 -1.62 21.59 -27.89
CA ASN A 389 -0.15 21.56 -27.95
C ASN A 389 0.45 21.56 -29.37
N ASP A 390 -0.27 22.08 -30.37
CA ASP A 390 0.29 22.35 -31.70
C ASP A 390 1.05 23.68 -31.68
N THR A 391 2.39 23.63 -31.75
CA THR A 391 3.26 24.83 -31.67
C THR A 391 3.02 25.79 -32.83
N GLN A 392 2.74 25.28 -34.03
CA GLN A 392 2.57 26.10 -35.22
C GLN A 392 1.26 26.88 -35.15
N LYS A 393 0.15 26.20 -34.82
CA LYS A 393 -1.14 26.88 -34.63
C LYS A 393 -1.13 27.84 -33.44
N ALA A 394 -0.47 27.46 -32.35
CA ALA A 394 -0.30 28.36 -31.21
C ALA A 394 0.48 29.61 -31.60
N LEU A 395 1.54 29.50 -32.41
CA LEU A 395 2.30 30.64 -32.89
C LEU A 395 1.49 31.52 -33.86
N ASP A 396 0.68 30.92 -34.73
CA ASP A 396 -0.23 31.65 -35.62
C ASP A 396 -1.25 32.48 -34.83
N ASP A 397 -1.85 31.89 -33.79
CA ASP A 397 -2.80 32.58 -32.90
C ASP A 397 -2.14 33.67 -32.05
N LEU A 398 -0.88 33.49 -31.65
CA LEU A 398 -0.11 34.48 -30.90
C LEU A 398 0.34 35.66 -31.77
N THR A 399 0.59 35.41 -33.06
CA THR A 399 1.04 36.43 -34.02
C THR A 399 -0.14 37.22 -34.60
N ASN A 400 -1.34 36.64 -34.62
CA ASN A 400 -2.55 37.32 -35.06
C ASN A 400 -3.11 38.26 -33.97
N PRO A 401 -3.24 39.58 -34.22
CA PRO A 401 -3.68 40.54 -33.20
C PRO A 401 -5.10 40.26 -32.66
N ASP A 402 -6.01 39.77 -33.50
CA ASP A 402 -7.39 39.49 -33.09
C ASP A 402 -7.45 38.27 -32.17
N ALA A 403 -6.73 37.20 -32.53
CA ALA A 403 -6.65 35.98 -31.73
C ALA A 403 -5.93 36.24 -30.41
N ASN A 404 -4.80 36.95 -30.42
CA ASN A 404 -4.04 37.31 -29.24
C ASN A 404 -4.87 38.13 -28.23
N SER A 405 -5.59 39.17 -28.70
CA SER A 405 -6.47 39.95 -27.83
C SER A 405 -7.57 39.10 -27.18
N SER A 406 -8.12 38.13 -27.91
CA SER A 406 -9.11 37.18 -27.38
C SER A 406 -8.54 36.25 -26.29
N ILE A 407 -7.26 35.88 -26.40
CA ILE A 407 -6.57 35.07 -25.40
C ILE A 407 -6.33 35.91 -24.14
N GLN A 408 -5.88 37.16 -24.32
CA GLN A 408 -5.58 38.06 -23.20
C GLN A 408 -6.83 38.43 -22.39
N ILE A 409 -7.95 38.76 -23.05
CA ILE A 409 -9.25 38.99 -22.39
C ILE A 409 -9.69 37.74 -21.62
N HIS A 410 -9.49 36.55 -22.21
CA HIS A 410 -9.84 35.30 -21.55
C HIS A 410 -9.01 35.07 -20.28
N ILE A 411 -7.69 35.32 -20.32
CA ILE A 411 -6.79 35.24 -19.16
C ILE A 411 -7.25 36.20 -18.05
N GLU A 412 -7.50 37.47 -18.37
CA GLU A 412 -7.93 38.48 -17.40
C GLU A 412 -9.28 38.14 -16.77
N SER A 413 -10.22 37.64 -17.57
CA SER A 413 -11.53 37.20 -17.08
C SER A 413 -11.40 36.03 -16.10
N ARG A 414 -10.49 35.08 -16.39
CA ARG A 414 -10.24 33.90 -15.56
C ARG A 414 -9.53 34.28 -14.26
N LYS A 415 -8.55 35.17 -14.33
CA LYS A 415 -7.86 35.73 -13.16
C LYS A 415 -8.83 36.45 -12.23
N THR A 416 -9.73 37.26 -12.79
CA THR A 416 -10.78 37.95 -12.02
C THR A 416 -11.75 36.97 -11.35
N LYS A 417 -12.16 35.90 -12.05
CA LYS A 417 -13.02 34.85 -11.48
C LYS A 417 -12.32 34.11 -10.33
N ARG A 418 -11.05 33.73 -10.48
CA ARG A 418 -10.25 33.07 -9.43
C ARG A 418 -10.12 33.94 -8.19
N LEU A 419 -9.82 35.24 -8.35
CA LEU A 419 -9.74 36.19 -7.23
C LEU A 419 -11.06 36.31 -6.47
N ARG A 420 -12.20 36.35 -7.19
CA ARG A 420 -13.53 36.37 -6.55
C ARG A 420 -13.82 35.07 -5.79
N GLN A 421 -13.44 33.93 -6.34
CA GLN A 421 -13.61 32.62 -5.69
C GLN A 421 -12.75 32.50 -4.43
N ALA A 422 -11.49 32.90 -4.47
CA ALA A 422 -10.60 32.91 -3.31
C ALA A 422 -11.12 33.84 -2.20
N ALA A 423 -11.59 35.04 -2.56
CA ALA A 423 -12.22 35.95 -1.62
C ALA A 423 -13.49 35.33 -0.99
N ASN A 424 -14.32 34.66 -1.80
CA ASN A 424 -15.52 33.97 -1.30
C ASN A 424 -15.18 32.79 -0.38
N ALA A 425 -14.13 32.01 -0.69
CA ALA A 425 -13.66 30.92 0.17
C ALA A 425 -13.13 31.43 1.50
N SER A 426 -12.35 32.52 1.49
CA SER A 426 -11.88 33.19 2.72
C SER A 426 -13.06 33.72 3.56
N ILE A 427 -14.10 34.25 2.90
CA ILE A 427 -15.33 34.66 3.58
C ILE A 427 -16.04 33.46 4.20
N GLU A 428 -16.10 32.33 3.50
CA GLU A 428 -16.74 31.10 3.98
C GLU A 428 -16.01 30.48 5.18
N GLU A 429 -14.67 30.51 5.17
CA GLU A 429 -13.82 30.13 6.29
C GLU A 429 -14.02 31.04 7.52
N LEU A 430 -14.12 32.36 7.30
CA LEU A 430 -14.43 33.30 8.39
C LEU A 430 -15.86 33.09 8.94
N VAL A 431 -16.81 32.74 8.08
CA VAL A 431 -18.18 32.41 8.50
C VAL A 431 -18.22 31.10 9.28
N SER A 432 -17.43 30.08 8.90
CA SER A 432 -17.34 28.82 9.65
C SER A 432 -16.66 29.00 11.02
N MET A 433 -15.75 29.97 11.14
CA MET A 433 -15.18 30.42 12.42
C MET A 433 -16.15 31.25 13.29
N GLY A 434 -17.41 31.43 12.87
CA GLY A 434 -18.47 32.04 13.67
C GLY A 434 -18.68 33.54 13.44
N PHE A 435 -18.00 34.15 12.46
CA PHE A 435 -18.26 35.55 12.12
C PHE A 435 -19.57 35.68 11.32
N PRO A 436 -20.46 36.64 11.68
CA PRO A 436 -21.76 36.77 11.03
C PRO A 436 -21.64 37.21 9.56
N ARG A 437 -22.32 36.48 8.67
CA ARG A 437 -22.31 36.70 7.21
C ARG A 437 -23.20 37.88 6.75
N GLU A 438 -24.19 38.25 7.56
CA GLU A 438 -25.40 38.88 7.05
C GLU A 438 -25.20 40.35 6.63
N ALA A 439 -25.49 40.75 5.39
CA ALA A 439 -26.70 40.68 4.55
C ALA A 439 -27.24 42.11 4.43
N GLY A 440 -26.95 42.72 3.29
CA GLY A 440 -27.30 44.11 3.04
C GLY A 440 -27.14 44.53 1.58
N GLU A 441 -27.40 43.62 0.63
CA GLU A 441 -27.88 44.06 -0.69
C GLU A 441 -29.28 44.65 -0.52
N ARG A 442 -29.34 45.92 -0.09
CA ARG A 442 -30.46 46.86 -0.26
C ARG A 442 -30.11 48.17 0.45
N LEU A 443 -29.19 48.95 -0.11
CA LEU A 443 -29.26 50.41 -0.05
C LEU A 443 -28.33 51.08 -1.08
N LEU A 444 -28.43 50.71 -2.35
CA LEU A 444 -28.02 51.61 -3.43
C LEU A 444 -29.16 52.61 -3.71
N SER A 445 -29.38 53.54 -2.78
CA SER A 445 -30.07 54.80 -3.07
C SER A 445 -29.86 55.78 -1.94
N SER A 446 -28.71 56.45 -1.97
CA SER A 446 -28.59 57.89 -1.64
C SER A 446 -27.12 58.25 -1.63
N ILE A 447 -26.78 59.12 -2.57
CA ILE A 447 -25.55 59.89 -2.56
C ILE A 447 -25.55 60.74 -1.27
N ALA A 448 -24.37 60.87 -0.65
CA ALA A 448 -24.01 61.69 0.52
C ALA A 448 -24.10 61.01 1.90
N LEU A 449 -22.99 60.38 2.32
CA LEU A 449 -22.17 60.92 3.43
C LEU A 449 -20.84 60.14 3.51
N LEU A 450 -19.80 60.71 2.91
CA LEU A 450 -18.41 60.45 3.30
C LEU A 450 -18.24 60.90 4.77
N ALA A 451 -17.49 60.15 5.57
CA ALA A 451 -16.81 60.57 6.81
C ALA A 451 -17.32 60.17 8.22
N LEU A 452 -18.31 59.27 8.42
CA LEU A 452 -18.56 58.80 9.80
C LEU A 452 -19.15 57.38 9.93
N LYS A 453 -18.56 56.40 9.25
CA LYS A 453 -19.01 54.99 9.34
C LYS A 453 -17.87 53.97 9.21
N CYS A 454 -16.76 54.24 9.88
CA CYS A 454 -15.59 53.34 9.91
C CYS A 454 -15.64 52.28 11.03
N PHE A 455 -16.71 52.15 11.83
CA PHE A 455 -16.62 51.31 13.03
C PHE A 455 -17.13 49.87 12.89
N VAL A 456 -17.70 49.46 11.75
CA VAL A 456 -18.01 48.04 11.53
C VAL A 456 -17.75 47.72 10.06
N LEU A 457 -16.48 47.42 9.72
CA LEU A 457 -16.23 46.73 8.46
C LEU A 457 -16.80 45.32 8.60
N THR A 458 -17.79 44.99 7.76
CA THR A 458 -18.31 43.63 7.64
C THR A 458 -17.21 42.69 7.14
N VAL A 459 -17.31 41.39 7.43
CA VAL A 459 -16.35 40.36 6.98
C VAL A 459 -16.05 40.48 5.47
N VAL A 460 -17.10 40.73 4.67
CA VAL A 460 -16.98 40.92 3.22
C VAL A 460 -16.21 42.20 2.86
N ALA A 461 -16.41 43.30 3.60
CA ALA A 461 -15.65 44.54 3.39
C ALA A 461 -14.20 44.38 3.85
N ALA A 462 -13.95 43.71 4.97
CA ALA A 462 -12.61 43.48 5.51
C ALA A 462 -11.76 42.61 4.56
N VAL A 463 -12.30 41.48 4.07
CA VAL A 463 -11.59 40.63 3.11
C VAL A 463 -11.34 41.35 1.78
N ARG A 464 -12.27 42.19 1.32
CA ARG A 464 -12.09 43.00 0.09
C ARG A 464 -11.11 44.15 0.26
N CYS A 465 -10.98 44.73 1.46
CA CYS A 465 -10.08 45.84 1.74
C CYS A 465 -8.64 45.37 2.04
N PHE A 466 -8.47 44.25 2.75
CA PHE A 466 -7.17 43.81 3.25
C PHE A 466 -6.59 42.58 2.53
N GLY A 467 -7.37 41.92 1.67
CA GLY A 467 -6.92 40.90 0.72
C GLY A 467 -6.44 39.57 1.31
N THR A 468 -6.12 39.49 2.60
CA THR A 468 -5.67 38.28 3.30
C THR A 468 -6.55 37.96 4.52
N SER A 469 -6.74 36.67 4.81
CA SER A 469 -7.60 36.20 5.91
C SER A 469 -7.10 36.66 7.29
N GLN A 470 -5.78 36.61 7.52
CA GLN A 470 -5.15 37.09 8.77
C GLN A 470 -5.29 38.61 8.99
N ALA A 471 -5.04 39.44 7.97
CA ALA A 471 -5.20 40.89 8.13
C ALA A 471 -6.68 41.30 8.30
N ALA A 472 -7.61 40.54 7.71
CA ALA A 472 -9.04 40.73 7.93
C ALA A 472 -9.44 40.31 9.36
N LEU A 473 -8.88 39.22 9.89
CA LEU A 473 -9.08 38.76 11.27
C LEU A 473 -8.54 39.76 12.30
N ASP A 474 -7.31 40.24 12.14
CA ASP A 474 -6.69 41.20 13.06
C ASP A 474 -7.51 42.49 13.17
N HIS A 475 -8.10 42.95 12.06
CA HIS A 475 -8.97 44.11 12.04
C HIS A 475 -10.37 43.81 12.62
N LEU A 476 -10.91 42.61 12.43
CA LEU A 476 -12.21 42.19 12.99
C LEU A 476 -12.13 41.99 14.52
N LEU A 477 -10.98 41.56 15.04
CA LEU A 477 -10.71 41.37 16.47
C LEU A 477 -10.27 42.65 17.17
N GLY A 478 -9.56 43.56 16.47
CA GLY A 478 -9.10 44.84 17.01
C GLY A 478 -10.20 45.90 17.22
N GLY A 479 -11.41 45.67 16.73
CA GLY A 479 -12.55 46.61 16.84
C GLY A 479 -13.24 46.65 18.21
N SER A 480 -12.81 45.83 19.18
CA SER A 480 -13.44 45.73 20.50
C SER A 480 -12.50 46.17 21.62
N SER A 481 -12.07 47.44 21.65
CA SER A 481 -11.69 48.15 22.90
C SER A 481 -11.41 49.66 22.68
N ASN A 482 -12.17 50.46 23.44
CA ASN A 482 -11.85 51.76 24.05
C ASN A 482 -12.07 53.09 23.30
N THR A 483 -12.98 53.88 23.88
CA THR A 483 -13.15 55.34 23.76
C THR A 483 -12.34 56.09 24.83
N ALA A 484 -11.81 57.26 24.43
CA ALA A 484 -11.25 58.38 25.22
C ALA A 484 -9.83 58.16 25.83
N ASP A 485 -8.84 59.07 25.78
CA ASP A 485 -8.84 60.51 25.53
C ASP A 485 -7.44 61.05 25.08
N HIS A 486 -7.43 62.28 24.58
CA HIS A 486 -6.35 63.11 24.03
C HIS A 486 -4.94 63.08 24.69
N ASN A 487 -3.88 63.19 23.85
CA ASN A 487 -3.12 64.44 23.75
C ASN A 487 -2.17 64.50 22.54
N VAL A 488 -2.14 65.69 21.94
CA VAL A 488 -1.27 66.14 20.84
C VAL A 488 0.15 66.37 21.36
N THR A 489 1.18 65.93 20.63
CA THR A 489 2.35 66.77 20.32
C THR A 489 3.24 66.20 19.21
N ASP A 490 3.61 67.16 18.37
CA ASP A 490 4.50 67.21 17.22
C ASP A 490 5.96 66.77 17.50
N ASN A 491 6.61 66.05 16.57
CA ASN A 491 7.94 66.39 15.98
C ASN A 491 8.66 65.21 15.29
N ASN A 492 9.00 65.45 14.01
CA ASN A 492 10.25 65.24 13.27
C ASN A 492 11.30 64.14 13.59
N GLN A 493 11.72 63.49 12.47
CA GLN A 493 13.10 63.14 12.03
C GLN A 493 13.86 61.92 12.56
N GLY A 494 14.53 61.24 11.61
CA GLY A 494 15.79 60.46 11.76
C GLY A 494 15.58 58.93 11.80
N GLU A 495 15.82 58.19 10.71
CA GLU A 495 17.11 57.60 10.26
C GLU A 495 17.55 56.31 10.98
N ASP A 496 17.89 55.34 10.13
CA ASP A 496 18.84 54.22 10.27
C ASP A 496 18.59 53.02 11.21
N GLY A 497 18.66 51.83 10.59
CA GLY A 497 19.78 50.94 10.91
C GLY A 497 19.49 49.58 11.53
N ASN A 498 19.43 48.56 10.65
CA ASN A 498 20.16 47.29 10.75
C ASN A 498 19.64 46.10 11.59
N ALA A 499 19.36 45.01 10.85
CA ALA A 499 19.67 43.59 11.06
C ALA A 499 19.55 42.94 12.46
N ASN A 500 18.75 41.88 12.56
CA ASN A 500 19.25 40.50 12.70
C ASN A 500 18.13 39.43 12.61
N ASP A 501 18.54 38.29 12.04
CA ASP A 501 17.92 36.96 11.92
C ASP A 501 17.30 36.43 13.25
N PRO A 502 16.34 35.48 13.25
CA PRO A 502 16.74 34.07 13.15
C PRO A 502 15.75 33.07 12.48
N LEU A 503 16.36 31.95 12.10
CA LEU A 503 15.85 30.59 11.86
C LEU A 503 14.60 30.10 12.66
N ALA A 504 13.91 29.18 11.97
CA ALA A 504 13.19 27.98 12.43
C ALA A 504 11.77 28.13 13.02
N ASN A 505 10.76 27.66 12.27
CA ASN A 505 10.10 26.39 12.60
C ASN A 505 9.27 25.89 11.39
N ASP A 506 9.50 24.63 11.03
CA ASP A 506 8.85 23.89 9.95
C ASP A 506 7.77 23.01 10.57
N GLN A 507 6.51 23.24 10.20
CA GLN A 507 5.36 22.34 10.42
C GLN A 507 4.21 22.83 9.52
N SER A 508 4.20 22.32 8.28
CA SER A 508 3.07 22.50 7.35
C SER A 508 2.04 21.39 7.61
N GLU A 509 0.85 21.79 8.08
CA GLU A 509 -0.35 20.95 8.04
C GLU A 509 -1.01 21.01 6.67
N ASP A 510 -1.46 19.82 6.26
CA ASP A 510 -2.19 19.47 5.05
C ASP A 510 -3.50 20.26 4.91
N GLY A 511 -3.78 20.71 3.69
CA GLY A 511 -4.97 21.49 3.36
C GLY A 511 -5.45 21.27 1.94
N SER A 512 -5.81 20.01 1.63
CA SER A 512 -6.39 19.60 0.36
C SER A 512 -7.78 20.20 0.14
N GLY A 513 -7.94 20.98 -0.93
CA GLY A 513 -9.22 21.59 -1.32
C GLY A 513 -9.36 21.74 -2.83
N ALA A 514 -9.62 20.62 -3.51
CA ALA A 514 -9.94 20.60 -4.93
C ALA A 514 -11.41 20.99 -5.16
N ASN A 515 -11.66 22.06 -5.92
CA ASN A 515 -12.98 22.38 -6.46
C ASN A 515 -12.88 22.63 -7.97
N THR A 516 -13.25 21.63 -8.77
CA THR A 516 -13.46 21.75 -10.21
C THR A 516 -14.95 21.61 -10.50
N SER A 517 -15.63 22.71 -10.86
CA SER A 517 -16.98 22.69 -11.39
C SER A 517 -16.95 23.02 -12.89
N SER A 518 -17.10 21.97 -13.71
CA SER A 518 -17.37 22.08 -15.15
C SER A 518 -18.89 22.05 -15.37
N SER A 519 -19.43 23.16 -15.86
CA SER A 519 -20.81 23.31 -16.29
C SER A 519 -20.99 22.80 -17.72
N GLY A 520 -21.90 21.85 -17.93
CA GLY A 520 -22.40 21.44 -19.25
C GLY A 520 -23.85 20.95 -19.11
N ALA A 521 -24.76 21.58 -19.85
CA ALA A 521 -26.20 21.36 -19.78
C ALA A 521 -26.68 20.29 -20.79
N GLY A 522 -27.76 19.58 -20.45
CA GLY A 522 -28.72 19.07 -21.45
C GLY A 522 -29.02 17.57 -21.49
N SER A 523 -29.95 17.16 -20.62
CA SER A 523 -31.09 16.23 -20.86
C SER A 523 -30.90 14.78 -21.36
N ASP A 524 -31.39 13.89 -20.48
CA ASP A 524 -32.19 12.67 -20.72
C ASP A 524 -31.47 11.29 -20.73
N GLY A 525 -31.87 10.43 -19.77
CA GLY A 525 -31.58 8.99 -19.78
C GLY A 525 -31.07 8.36 -18.48
N GLY A 526 -32.00 7.98 -17.58
CA GLY A 526 -31.90 6.79 -16.69
C GLY A 526 -30.92 6.80 -15.49
N PRO A 527 -31.29 6.21 -14.33
CA PRO A 527 -30.42 6.19 -13.15
C PRO A 527 -29.35 5.08 -13.30
N SER A 528 -28.20 5.41 -13.89
CA SER A 528 -27.02 4.56 -13.76
C SER A 528 -26.31 4.88 -12.46
N HIS A 529 -26.25 3.87 -11.60
CA HIS A 529 -25.65 3.88 -10.28
C HIS A 529 -24.12 3.90 -10.39
N ASN A 530 -23.52 5.01 -10.85
CA ASN A 530 -22.07 5.18 -10.78
C ASN A 530 -21.70 5.51 -9.33
N LYS A 531 -21.46 4.45 -8.54
CA LYS A 531 -20.67 4.55 -7.31
C LYS A 531 -19.32 5.12 -7.73
N VAL A 532 -19.07 6.39 -7.44
CA VAL A 532 -17.69 6.88 -7.34
C VAL A 532 -17.10 6.05 -6.20
N GLU A 533 -16.30 5.04 -6.54
CA GLU A 533 -15.55 4.30 -5.54
C GLU A 533 -14.73 5.34 -4.76
N THR A 534 -15.05 5.48 -3.49
CA THR A 534 -14.31 6.37 -2.58
C THR A 534 -12.86 5.88 -2.58
N ARG A 535 -11.97 6.71 -3.13
CA ARG A 535 -10.54 6.44 -3.25
C ARG A 535 -9.97 6.03 -1.91
N ASP A 536 -9.23 4.94 -1.90
CA ASP A 536 -8.60 4.39 -0.71
C ASP A 536 -7.16 4.92 -0.57
N MET A 537 -7.05 6.21 -0.27
CA MET A 537 -5.75 6.90 -0.19
C MET A 537 -4.79 6.22 0.80
N GLU A 538 -5.31 5.72 1.92
CA GLU A 538 -4.52 4.97 2.91
C GLU A 538 -3.83 3.74 2.30
N MET A 539 -4.56 2.96 1.51
CA MET A 539 -4.00 1.76 0.87
C MET A 539 -3.03 2.10 -0.27
N GLU A 540 -3.28 3.20 -0.99
CA GLU A 540 -2.36 3.68 -2.02
C GLU A 540 -1.03 4.18 -1.43
N ASP A 541 -1.10 4.89 -0.31
CA ASP A 541 0.07 5.36 0.45
C ASP A 541 0.88 4.18 1.00
N GLU A 542 0.21 3.12 1.48
CA GLU A 542 0.88 1.90 1.91
C GLU A 542 1.65 1.24 0.75
N ILE A 543 1.02 1.09 -0.42
CA ILE A 543 1.65 0.46 -1.59
C ILE A 543 2.83 1.29 -2.09
N THR A 544 2.63 2.59 -2.28
CA THR A 544 3.66 3.50 -2.79
C THR A 544 4.79 3.72 -1.80
N GLY A 545 4.49 3.73 -0.49
CA GLY A 545 5.48 3.78 0.57
C GLY A 545 6.43 2.59 0.57
N GLU A 546 5.93 1.38 0.30
CA GLU A 546 6.80 0.20 0.16
C GLU A 546 7.64 0.23 -1.13
N LEU A 547 7.10 0.75 -2.23
CA LEU A 547 7.87 0.95 -3.47
C LEU A 547 9.02 1.95 -3.28
N LEU A 548 8.78 3.06 -2.56
CA LEU A 548 9.79 4.09 -2.28
C LEU A 548 10.93 3.59 -1.39
N LYS A 549 10.67 2.58 -0.55
CA LYS A 549 11.71 1.93 0.27
C LYS A 549 12.59 0.97 -0.54
N GLY A 550 12.08 0.46 -1.65
CA GLY A 550 12.78 -0.47 -2.54
C GLY A 550 13.80 0.23 -3.43
N ASP A 551 14.79 -0.52 -3.89
CA ASP A 551 15.68 -0.09 -4.97
C ASP A 551 15.99 -1.26 -5.91
N ALA A 552 16.77 -1.01 -6.96
CA ALA A 552 17.05 -2.02 -7.98
C ALA A 552 17.75 -3.29 -7.45
N TYR A 553 18.32 -3.26 -6.23
CA TYR A 553 18.92 -4.43 -5.60
C TYR A 553 18.19 -4.92 -4.35
N SER A 554 17.03 -4.36 -4.00
CA SER A 554 16.27 -4.81 -2.83
C SER A 554 15.86 -6.27 -2.93
N ASP A 555 15.72 -6.77 -4.15
CA ASP A 555 15.34 -8.15 -4.44
C ASP A 555 16.47 -9.14 -4.20
N TYR A 556 17.71 -8.65 -4.22
CA TYR A 556 18.94 -9.40 -3.99
C TYR A 556 19.49 -9.19 -2.57
N ASP A 557 19.00 -8.19 -1.83
CA ASP A 557 19.40 -7.90 -0.45
C ASP A 557 18.58 -8.74 0.55
N LEU A 558 18.77 -10.06 0.49
CA LEU A 558 18.12 -11.01 1.39
C LEU A 558 18.90 -11.14 2.70
N GLU A 559 18.18 -11.16 3.82
CA GLU A 559 18.73 -11.59 5.11
C GLU A 559 18.79 -13.11 5.14
N VAL A 560 19.99 -13.68 5.20
CA VAL A 560 20.25 -15.11 4.99
C VAL A 560 20.22 -15.95 6.26
N THR A 561 19.74 -15.40 7.38
CA THR A 561 19.81 -16.06 8.70
C THR A 561 18.88 -17.27 8.77
N GLU A 562 17.63 -17.13 8.33
CA GLU A 562 16.64 -18.21 8.31
C GLU A 562 17.05 -19.31 7.32
N GLU A 563 17.66 -18.95 6.19
CA GLU A 563 18.24 -19.89 5.24
C GLU A 563 19.41 -20.68 5.84
N GLY A 564 20.29 -20.02 6.60
CA GLY A 564 21.40 -20.67 7.28
C GLY A 564 20.94 -21.71 8.29
N GLU A 565 19.92 -21.38 9.09
CA GLU A 565 19.30 -22.30 10.04
C GLU A 565 18.68 -23.51 9.32
N ALA A 566 17.90 -23.27 8.26
CA ALA A 566 17.29 -24.33 7.46
C ALA A 566 18.31 -25.23 6.76
N ILE A 567 19.41 -24.68 6.22
CA ILE A 567 20.49 -25.46 5.61
C ILE A 567 21.08 -26.43 6.65
N ASN A 568 21.37 -25.94 7.85
CA ASN A 568 21.94 -26.77 8.92
C ASN A 568 20.97 -27.87 9.37
N GLU A 569 19.68 -27.56 9.51
CA GLU A 569 18.64 -28.53 9.86
C GLU A 569 18.53 -29.64 8.81
N TYR A 570 18.38 -29.29 7.53
CA TYR A 570 18.19 -30.28 6.47
C TYR A 570 19.45 -31.08 6.15
N LEU A 571 20.65 -30.48 6.27
CA LEU A 571 21.90 -31.23 6.17
C LEU A 571 22.01 -32.27 7.29
N ALA A 572 21.65 -31.90 8.52
CA ALA A 572 21.64 -32.85 9.63
C ALA A 572 20.67 -34.01 9.35
N LEU A 573 19.45 -33.73 8.88
CA LEU A 573 18.47 -34.76 8.51
C LEU A 573 18.96 -35.71 7.42
N VAL A 574 19.58 -35.18 6.36
CA VAL A 574 20.16 -36.00 5.28
C VAL A 574 21.28 -36.90 5.79
N THR A 575 22.17 -36.38 6.64
CA THR A 575 23.27 -37.19 7.21
C THR A 575 22.81 -38.26 8.19
N VAL A 576 21.72 -38.02 8.93
CA VAL A 576 21.10 -39.03 9.80
C VAL A 576 20.42 -40.12 8.97
N GLY A 577 19.76 -39.76 7.86
CA GLY A 577 19.17 -40.71 6.91
C GLY A 577 20.20 -41.69 6.34
N ASP A 578 21.38 -41.18 5.94
CA ASP A 578 22.50 -42.01 5.46
C ASP A 578 22.92 -43.07 6.49
N ASN A 579 22.95 -42.72 7.79
CA ASN A 579 23.34 -43.65 8.85
C ASN A 579 22.28 -44.74 9.14
N VAL A 580 21.00 -44.47 8.91
CA VAL A 580 19.91 -45.44 9.11
C VAL A 580 19.83 -46.45 7.95
N GLU A 581 20.09 -46.01 6.72
CA GLU A 581 20.16 -46.92 5.56
C GLU A 581 21.36 -47.88 5.64
N ILE A 582 22.52 -47.41 6.12
CA ILE A 582 23.71 -48.26 6.30
C ILE A 582 23.47 -49.34 7.37
N VAL A 583 22.74 -49.04 8.43
CA VAL A 583 22.40 -50.01 9.50
C VAL A 583 21.30 -50.97 9.08
N SER A 584 20.40 -50.57 8.17
CA SER A 584 19.31 -51.43 7.68
C SER A 584 19.71 -52.35 6.52
N SER A 585 20.87 -52.11 5.91
CA SER A 585 21.44 -52.90 4.82
C SER A 585 22.65 -53.76 5.22
N SER A 586 22.98 -53.76 6.52
CA SER A 586 23.95 -54.67 7.17
C SER A 586 23.20 -55.74 7.96
#